data_AF-A0A662SIK6-F1
#
_entry.id   AF-A0A662SIK6-F1
#
_cell.length_a   1.000
_cell.length_b   1.000
_cell.length_c   1.000
_cell.angle_alpha   90.00
_cell.angle_beta   90.00
_cell.angle_gamma   90.00
#
_symmetry.space_group_name_H-M   'P 1'
#
loop_
_entity.id
_entity.type
_entity.pdbx_description
1 polymer ?
#
loop_
_entity_poly.entity_id
_entity_poly.type
_entity_poly.pdbx_seq_one_letter_code
_entity_poly.pdbx_strand_id
1 'polypeptide(L)'
;MFFIYSQNCKHKMNRKILFALVLFILISLPSLSSLSTQSDDGNVVVISIDGARADFLFRLMEEGMLPNLQNLASRGSMAAFSVSVLPSLTAVAHASISTGAWPGTTGIVSNYFHVVTDPIYKGTDGFGAPLKAEAIWITAIENGKSVATIGWPCADADDPERRGDWTVSWGTRDAYSYSKDIKPWWWKDANWVMGDVISYSTPKEAYFYLKVGWKKYYVNILAIDTTDDLEENYDAVYFDDDKDLTNGYYGGPLRLGDWCPIELPNPERSGSWIKIMVFEPDLSAFNLFLGAVWHTNAYPEELEEYINDEFGFFPGDPDYYALEHGYIDEITYLEQAERLADWLADITIYLIEEYDPDLVLAYQPQVDECEHQFLLVDPRQLGYTPERSEEYIGYVEWAYELADENVGRIVEAAGYDSTFFVISDHGMAPIHTVVYINEILKEAGLLVTYTKGSWTYIDTSATKAYAFTSGAAAHIYINLEGREPTGIVPPEEYREVQRQIVELLQSVRDPETGEEVFDIITIKEMTKAFHLYNENTGDVFVTTRKGYTLSYQYWVGIQFEPSTYYGQHGYNPLIPELYATFIACGPRIRHTIIAPIRIIDIAPTVCYALNIPPPADAEGRVLHQIFVHHP
;
A
#
# COMPACT_ATOMS: atom_id res chain seq x y z
N MET A 1 -5.15 21.38 -90.13
CA MET A 1 -3.67 21.40 -90.14
C MET A 1 -3.23 20.70 -88.88
N PHE A 2 -2.74 19.46 -89.04
CA PHE A 2 -2.07 18.53 -88.09
C PHE A 2 -2.69 18.28 -86.68
N PHE A 3 -3.29 17.10 -86.37
CA PHE A 3 -2.71 15.76 -86.03
C PHE A 3 -1.86 15.85 -84.72
N ILE A 4 -2.01 15.09 -83.60
CA ILE A 4 -2.33 13.67 -83.25
C ILE A 4 -2.59 13.63 -81.72
N TYR A 5 -3.61 13.00 -81.10
CA TYR A 5 -4.03 11.57 -80.95
C TYR A 5 -3.24 10.73 -79.92
N SER A 6 -3.95 10.25 -78.87
CA SER A 6 -3.87 8.93 -78.17
C SER A 6 -4.60 9.08 -76.81
N GLN A 7 -5.86 8.67 -76.56
CA GLN A 7 -6.42 7.31 -76.40
C GLN A 7 -5.54 6.40 -75.53
N ASN A 8 -5.96 5.65 -74.51
CA ASN A 8 -7.22 5.02 -74.07
C ASN A 8 -7.18 4.96 -72.51
N CYS A 9 -8.26 4.93 -71.72
CA CYS A 9 -9.32 3.92 -71.68
C CYS A 9 -10.48 4.45 -70.81
N LYS A 10 -11.73 4.35 -71.28
CA LYS A 10 -12.95 4.44 -70.44
C LYS A 10 -13.59 3.07 -70.41
N HIS A 11 -13.91 2.53 -69.23
CA HIS A 11 -15.05 1.60 -69.13
C HIS A 11 -15.73 1.61 -67.75
N LYS A 12 -17.06 1.82 -67.84
CA LYS A 12 -18.16 1.35 -66.99
C LYS A 12 -18.40 2.01 -65.63
N MET A 13 -19.22 3.07 -65.73
CA MET A 13 -20.18 3.56 -64.75
C MET A 13 -21.11 2.44 -64.26
N ASN A 14 -21.15 2.21 -62.94
CA ASN A 14 -22.02 1.22 -62.29
C ASN A 14 -23.09 1.94 -61.43
N ARG A 15 -24.34 1.52 -61.60
CA ARG A 15 -25.58 2.08 -61.01
C ARG A 15 -25.70 1.85 -59.48
N LYS A 16 -24.79 2.38 -58.67
CA LYS A 16 -24.86 2.29 -57.19
C LYS A 16 -24.89 3.64 -56.45
N ILE A 17 -24.98 4.77 -57.15
CA ILE A 17 -24.86 6.11 -56.52
C ILE A 17 -26.23 6.81 -56.30
N LEU A 18 -27.34 6.20 -56.73
CA LEU A 18 -28.67 6.82 -56.55
C LEU A 18 -29.47 6.28 -55.34
N PHE A 19 -28.85 5.47 -54.47
CA PHE A 19 -29.41 5.08 -53.16
C PHE A 19 -28.67 5.74 -51.97
N ALA A 20 -27.58 6.47 -52.24
CA ALA A 20 -26.76 7.12 -51.20
C ALA A 20 -27.24 8.53 -50.82
N LEU A 21 -28.17 9.13 -51.58
CA LEU A 21 -28.63 10.51 -51.35
C LEU A 21 -29.97 10.63 -50.59
N VAL A 22 -30.65 9.51 -50.31
CA VAL A 22 -31.85 9.48 -49.43
C VAL A 22 -31.49 9.00 -48.02
N LEU A 23 -30.34 8.36 -47.82
CA LEU A 23 -29.84 8.01 -46.48
C LEU A 23 -29.14 9.19 -45.77
N PHE A 24 -28.74 10.23 -46.51
CA PHE A 24 -27.97 11.37 -45.96
C PHE A 24 -28.84 12.49 -45.37
N ILE A 25 -30.16 12.41 -45.47
CA ILE A 25 -31.11 13.39 -44.89
C ILE A 25 -31.90 12.80 -43.69
N LEU A 26 -31.64 11.54 -43.34
CA LEU A 26 -32.19 10.89 -42.13
C LEU A 26 -31.16 10.68 -41.00
N ILE A 27 -29.93 11.19 -41.14
CA ILE A 27 -28.86 11.09 -40.13
C ILE A 27 -28.53 12.45 -39.49
N SER A 28 -29.28 13.51 -39.84
CA SER A 28 -29.21 14.82 -39.17
C SER A 28 -30.46 15.10 -38.33
N LEU A 29 -30.92 14.11 -37.58
CA LEU A 29 -31.57 14.39 -36.32
C LEU A 29 -30.43 14.54 -35.32
N PRO A 30 -30.32 15.63 -34.56
CA PRO A 30 -29.47 15.60 -33.39
C PRO A 30 -29.95 14.40 -32.59
N SER A 31 -29.07 13.43 -32.34
CA SER A 31 -29.21 12.61 -31.16
C SER A 31 -29.56 13.61 -30.06
N LEU A 32 -30.75 13.45 -29.46
CA LEU A 32 -30.91 13.93 -28.11
C LEU A 32 -29.84 13.18 -27.33
N SER A 33 -28.64 13.76 -27.28
CA SER A 33 -27.79 13.65 -26.12
C SER A 33 -28.78 13.87 -24.98
N SER A 34 -28.96 12.85 -24.15
CA SER A 34 -29.34 13.14 -22.79
C SER A 34 -28.45 14.31 -22.39
N LEU A 35 -29.06 15.48 -22.18
CA LEU A 35 -28.46 16.45 -21.29
C LEU A 35 -28.25 15.63 -20.03
N SER A 36 -27.04 15.09 -19.85
CA SER A 36 -26.57 14.82 -18.52
C SER A 36 -26.75 16.17 -17.85
N THR A 37 -27.63 16.20 -16.87
CA THR A 37 -27.52 17.19 -15.82
C THR A 37 -26.13 16.93 -15.25
N GLN A 38 -25.11 17.60 -15.81
CA GLN A 38 -23.85 17.80 -15.11
C GLN A 38 -24.30 18.32 -13.75
N SER A 39 -24.17 17.50 -12.72
CA SER A 39 -24.55 17.94 -11.39
C SER A 39 -23.74 19.19 -11.14
N ASP A 40 -24.41 20.25 -10.68
CA ASP A 40 -23.78 21.51 -10.24
C ASP A 40 -22.82 21.31 -9.04
N ASP A 41 -22.53 20.06 -8.69
CA ASP A 41 -21.70 19.61 -7.59
C ASP A 41 -20.50 18.90 -8.24
N GLY A 42 -19.31 19.50 -8.15
CA GLY A 42 -18.06 18.97 -8.70
C GLY A 42 -17.63 17.65 -8.07
N ASN A 43 -16.51 17.11 -8.54
CA ASN A 43 -16.00 15.79 -8.16
C ASN A 43 -15.68 15.71 -6.67
N VAL A 44 -15.70 14.48 -6.13
CA VAL A 44 -15.27 14.22 -4.75
C VAL A 44 -13.98 13.41 -4.76
N VAL A 45 -12.93 13.97 -4.15
CA VAL A 45 -11.61 13.33 -4.05
C VAL A 45 -11.34 13.02 -2.59
N VAL A 46 -11.17 11.74 -2.28
CA VAL A 46 -10.79 11.24 -0.96
C VAL A 46 -9.33 10.81 -1.01
N ILE A 47 -8.49 11.41 -0.16
CA ILE A 47 -7.07 11.09 -0.05
C ILE A 47 -6.84 10.53 1.35
N SER A 48 -6.45 9.26 1.43
CA SER A 48 -6.05 8.61 2.68
C SER A 48 -4.54 8.67 2.83
N ILE A 49 -4.07 9.39 3.85
CA ILE A 49 -2.65 9.39 4.26
C ILE A 49 -2.53 8.36 5.38
N ASP A 50 -1.96 7.19 5.08
CA ASP A 50 -1.86 6.09 6.03
C ASP A 50 -1.05 6.49 7.27
N GLY A 51 -1.50 6.07 8.46
CA GLY A 51 -0.78 6.31 9.71
C GLY A 51 -0.74 7.77 10.17
N ALA A 52 -1.30 8.73 9.42
CA ALA A 52 -1.18 10.15 9.74
C ALA A 52 -1.97 10.57 10.99
N ARG A 53 -1.29 10.52 12.15
CA ARG A 53 -1.85 10.92 13.44
C ARG A 53 -2.24 12.40 13.46
N ALA A 54 -3.38 12.69 14.08
CA ALA A 54 -3.96 14.03 14.08
C ALA A 54 -3.08 15.07 14.81
N ASP A 55 -2.56 14.72 15.99
CA ASP A 55 -1.82 15.67 16.82
C ASP A 55 -0.50 16.12 16.18
N PHE A 56 0.22 15.19 15.55
CA PHE A 56 1.47 15.48 14.84
C PHE A 56 1.23 16.26 13.56
N LEU A 57 0.25 15.87 12.75
CA LEU A 57 -0.12 16.60 11.54
C LEU A 57 -0.52 18.04 11.86
N PHE A 58 -1.29 18.25 12.94
CA PHE A 58 -1.71 19.60 13.37
C PHE A 58 -0.53 20.43 13.86
N ARG A 59 0.40 19.83 14.62
CA ARG A 59 1.65 20.50 15.02
C ARG A 59 2.45 20.94 13.80
N LEU A 60 2.65 20.06 12.83
CA LEU A 60 3.44 20.37 11.62
C LEU A 60 2.77 21.46 10.75
N MET A 61 1.43 21.47 10.66
CA MET A 61 0.71 22.58 10.04
C MET A 61 0.92 23.90 10.79
N GLU A 62 0.88 23.91 12.13
CA GLU A 62 1.12 25.11 12.94
C GLU A 62 2.56 25.63 12.80
N GLU A 63 3.53 24.71 12.64
CA GLU A 63 4.95 25.01 12.39
C GLU A 63 5.20 25.47 10.93
N GLY A 64 4.22 25.34 10.04
CA GLY A 64 4.28 25.78 8.65
C GLY A 64 4.95 24.80 7.70
N MET A 65 5.13 23.55 8.12
CA MET A 65 5.77 22.49 7.33
C MET A 65 4.81 21.85 6.32
N LEU A 66 3.49 21.93 6.56
CA LEU A 66 2.46 21.32 5.71
C LEU A 66 1.55 22.40 5.08
N PRO A 67 2.06 23.21 4.13
CA PRO A 67 1.33 24.36 3.59
C PRO A 67 0.08 23.99 2.79
N ASN A 68 0.04 22.85 2.10
CA ASN A 68 -1.10 22.46 1.28
C ASN A 68 -2.28 22.02 2.15
N LEU A 69 -2.03 21.18 3.15
CA LEU A 69 -2.99 20.76 4.16
C LEU A 69 -3.47 21.96 4.99
N GLN A 70 -2.56 22.86 5.39
CA GLN A 70 -2.93 24.09 6.07
C GLN A 70 -3.88 24.96 5.22
N ASN A 71 -3.62 25.07 3.91
CA ASN A 71 -4.50 25.78 2.98
C ASN A 71 -5.90 25.14 2.90
N LEU A 72 -6.00 23.80 2.79
CA LEU A 72 -7.28 23.08 2.82
C LEU A 72 -8.03 23.30 4.15
N ALA A 73 -7.34 23.13 5.28
CA ALA A 73 -7.93 23.30 6.60
C ALA A 73 -8.44 24.75 6.84
N SER A 74 -7.69 25.75 6.38
CA SER A 74 -8.05 27.18 6.54
C SER A 74 -9.32 27.61 5.78
N ARG A 75 -9.75 26.80 4.81
CA ARG A 75 -10.91 27.03 3.95
C ARG A 75 -12.01 25.99 4.14
N GLY A 76 -11.77 24.99 5.00
CA GLY A 76 -12.56 23.78 5.11
C GLY A 76 -12.97 23.44 6.53
N SER A 77 -13.56 22.27 6.70
CA SER A 77 -13.86 21.70 8.00
C SER A 77 -12.76 20.76 8.45
N MET A 78 -12.41 20.79 9.73
CA MET A 78 -11.44 19.85 10.33
C MET A 78 -12.06 19.25 11.59
N ALA A 79 -11.86 17.95 11.84
CA ALA A 79 -12.24 17.36 13.12
C ALA A 79 -11.10 17.53 14.13
N ALA A 80 -11.42 17.64 15.42
CA ALA A 80 -10.39 17.59 16.47
C ALA A 80 -9.53 16.31 16.38
N PHE A 81 -10.15 15.20 15.96
CA PHE A 81 -9.53 13.97 15.49
C PHE A 81 -10.63 13.00 14.99
N SER A 82 -10.22 11.96 14.29
CA SER A 82 -11.04 10.81 13.91
C SER A 82 -10.66 9.59 14.76
N VAL A 83 -11.65 8.91 15.34
CA VAL A 83 -11.43 7.66 16.07
C VAL A 83 -11.56 6.49 15.10
N SER A 84 -10.48 5.72 14.97
CA SER A 84 -10.45 4.50 14.15
C SER A 84 -11.30 3.38 14.77
N VAL A 85 -11.44 2.29 14.03
CA VAL A 85 -12.07 1.05 14.51
C VAL A 85 -11.11 0.23 15.38
N LEU A 86 -11.63 -0.78 16.08
CA LEU A 86 -10.82 -1.75 16.81
C LEU A 86 -10.76 -3.07 16.03
N PRO A 87 -9.59 -3.67 15.82
CA PRO A 87 -8.25 -3.07 15.99
C PRO A 87 -7.99 -1.95 14.97
N SER A 88 -7.14 -0.99 15.35
CA SER A 88 -6.74 0.17 14.53
C SER A 88 -5.69 -0.21 13.49
N LEU A 89 -6.09 -1.08 12.56
CA LEU A 89 -5.22 -1.65 11.52
C LEU A 89 -5.69 -1.23 10.13
N THR A 90 -4.75 -1.07 9.20
CA THR A 90 -4.99 -0.56 7.85
C THR A 90 -6.15 -1.20 7.10
N ALA A 91 -6.15 -2.53 6.92
CA ALA A 91 -7.20 -3.21 6.17
C ALA A 91 -8.57 -3.09 6.88
N VAL A 92 -8.56 -3.15 8.21
CA VAL A 92 -9.77 -3.06 9.05
C VAL A 92 -10.38 -1.67 8.97
N ALA A 93 -9.54 -0.65 9.08
CA ALA A 93 -9.90 0.76 9.03
C ALA A 93 -10.36 1.17 7.62
N HIS A 94 -9.63 0.83 6.57
CA HIS A 94 -10.02 1.15 5.19
C HIS A 94 -11.27 0.40 4.72
N ALA A 95 -11.49 -0.86 5.13
CA ALA A 95 -12.77 -1.52 4.93
C ALA A 95 -13.92 -0.74 5.59
N SER A 96 -13.68 -0.20 6.79
CA SER A 96 -14.67 0.59 7.54
C SER A 96 -14.88 1.99 6.95
N ILE A 97 -13.82 2.64 6.44
CA ILE A 97 -13.89 3.90 5.68
C ILE A 97 -14.78 3.71 4.46
N SER A 98 -14.53 2.66 3.69
CA SER A 98 -15.13 2.42 2.38
C SER A 98 -16.60 2.01 2.46
N THR A 99 -17.02 1.37 3.55
CA THR A 99 -18.39 0.86 3.71
C THR A 99 -19.22 1.70 4.68
N GLY A 100 -18.56 2.49 5.53
CA GLY A 100 -19.21 3.16 6.65
C GLY A 100 -19.70 2.19 7.73
N ALA A 101 -19.24 0.95 7.73
CA ALA A 101 -19.66 -0.12 8.63
C ALA A 101 -18.54 -0.56 9.58
N TRP A 102 -18.89 -1.17 10.71
CA TRP A 102 -17.90 -1.68 11.65
C TRP A 102 -17.24 -2.99 11.19
N PRO A 103 -16.07 -3.39 11.75
CA PRO A 103 -15.38 -4.63 11.40
C PRO A 103 -16.23 -5.90 11.49
N GLY A 104 -17.15 -5.95 12.46
CA GLY A 104 -18.13 -7.03 12.61
C GLY A 104 -19.04 -7.19 11.38
N THR A 105 -19.35 -6.09 10.71
CA THR A 105 -20.20 -6.00 9.51
C THR A 105 -19.37 -6.16 8.24
N THR A 106 -18.22 -5.49 8.13
CA THR A 106 -17.34 -5.59 6.94
C THR A 106 -16.75 -6.98 6.75
N GLY A 107 -16.58 -7.74 7.85
CA GLY A 107 -15.93 -9.05 7.83
C GLY A 107 -14.41 -9.01 7.85
N ILE A 108 -13.81 -7.83 7.73
CA ILE A 108 -12.37 -7.60 7.84
C ILE A 108 -12.07 -7.23 9.28
N VAL A 109 -11.49 -8.17 10.04
CA VAL A 109 -11.28 -8.04 11.49
C VAL A 109 -9.82 -7.81 11.88
N SER A 110 -8.89 -8.05 10.95
CA SER A 110 -7.44 -7.89 11.11
C SER A 110 -6.79 -7.76 9.73
N ASN A 111 -5.55 -7.27 9.65
CA ASN A 111 -4.76 -7.33 8.41
C ASN A 111 -4.45 -8.79 8.03
N TYR A 112 -4.32 -9.69 9.01
CA TYR A 112 -4.19 -11.12 8.81
C TYR A 112 -5.01 -11.89 9.84
N PHE A 113 -5.90 -12.77 9.39
CA PHE A 113 -6.84 -13.52 10.24
C PHE A 113 -7.12 -14.93 9.72
N HIS A 114 -7.89 -15.73 10.47
CA HIS A 114 -8.28 -17.09 10.06
C HIS A 114 -9.74 -17.15 9.62
N VAL A 115 -10.00 -17.82 8.49
CA VAL A 115 -11.35 -18.22 8.07
C VAL A 115 -11.61 -19.65 8.53
N VAL A 116 -12.68 -19.86 9.29
CA VAL A 116 -12.99 -21.12 9.99
C VAL A 116 -13.18 -22.35 9.08
N THR A 117 -13.33 -22.16 7.77
CA THR A 117 -13.40 -23.26 6.79
C THR A 117 -12.04 -23.85 6.42
N ASP A 118 -10.95 -23.19 6.83
CA ASP A 118 -9.58 -23.60 6.56
C ASP A 118 -8.94 -24.33 7.75
N PRO A 119 -7.84 -25.07 7.55
CA PRO A 119 -7.03 -25.57 8.67
C PRO A 119 -6.56 -24.43 9.58
N ILE A 120 -6.51 -24.63 10.90
CA ILE A 120 -6.29 -23.56 11.90
C ILE A 120 -4.99 -22.74 11.71
N TYR A 121 -3.98 -23.29 11.04
CA TYR A 121 -2.71 -22.60 10.77
C TYR A 121 -2.73 -21.77 9.48
N LYS A 122 -3.79 -21.85 8.68
CA LYS A 122 -3.91 -21.11 7.43
C LYS A 122 -4.59 -19.78 7.70
N GLY A 123 -3.86 -18.70 7.48
CA GLY A 123 -4.39 -17.35 7.55
C GLY A 123 -4.83 -16.82 6.18
N THR A 124 -5.56 -15.73 6.23
CA THR A 124 -6.17 -14.99 5.12
C THR A 124 -5.74 -13.55 5.24
N ASP A 125 -5.30 -12.99 4.13
CA ASP A 125 -4.94 -11.59 4.01
C ASP A 125 -6.20 -10.71 3.98
N GLY A 126 -6.25 -9.71 4.85
CA GLY A 126 -7.39 -8.81 5.02
C GLY A 126 -7.49 -7.74 3.95
N PHE A 127 -6.38 -7.41 3.28
CA PHE A 127 -6.37 -6.47 2.16
C PHE A 127 -7.00 -7.09 0.91
N GLY A 128 -6.77 -8.38 0.68
CA GLY A 128 -7.33 -9.15 -0.44
C GLY A 128 -8.62 -9.93 -0.13
N ALA A 129 -9.15 -9.87 1.10
CA ALA A 129 -10.36 -10.62 1.46
C ALA A 129 -11.64 -9.93 0.95
N PRO A 130 -12.67 -10.69 0.53
CA PRO A 130 -13.96 -10.13 0.15
C PRO A 130 -14.62 -9.35 1.30
N LEU A 131 -15.17 -8.18 0.97
CA LEU A 131 -15.98 -7.39 1.88
C LEU A 131 -17.37 -8.04 2.02
N LYS A 132 -17.88 -8.11 3.24
CA LYS A 132 -19.26 -8.55 3.52
C LYS A 132 -20.27 -7.41 3.55
N ALA A 133 -19.79 -6.17 3.46
CA ALA A 133 -20.58 -4.96 3.46
C ALA A 133 -20.38 -4.22 2.14
N GLU A 134 -21.42 -3.57 1.63
CA GLU A 134 -21.34 -2.77 0.40
C GLU A 134 -20.33 -1.61 0.56
N ALA A 135 -19.41 -1.50 -0.39
CA ALA A 135 -18.43 -0.42 -0.44
C ALA A 135 -18.92 0.75 -1.30
N ILE A 136 -18.42 1.95 -0.99
CA ILE A 136 -18.84 3.22 -1.59
C ILE A 136 -18.65 3.26 -3.10
N TRP A 137 -17.65 2.57 -3.67
CA TRP A 137 -17.48 2.49 -5.12
C TRP A 137 -18.65 1.76 -5.79
N ILE A 138 -19.18 0.70 -5.18
CA ILE A 138 -20.38 0.01 -5.67
C ILE A 138 -21.60 0.93 -5.56
N THR A 139 -21.82 1.54 -4.39
CA THR A 139 -22.93 2.47 -4.18
C THR A 139 -22.89 3.64 -5.18
N ALA A 140 -21.71 4.18 -5.47
CA ALA A 140 -21.51 5.27 -6.43
C ALA A 140 -21.86 4.82 -7.87
N ILE A 141 -21.30 3.70 -8.33
CA ILE A 141 -21.55 3.14 -9.66
C ILE A 141 -23.05 2.86 -9.87
N GLU A 142 -23.71 2.23 -8.89
CA GLU A 142 -25.14 1.92 -8.97
C GLU A 142 -26.03 3.17 -9.03
N ASN A 143 -25.53 4.31 -8.53
CA ASN A 143 -26.20 5.61 -8.61
C ASN A 143 -25.70 6.46 -9.79
N GLY A 144 -24.99 5.85 -10.75
CA GLY A 144 -24.58 6.49 -12.01
C GLY A 144 -23.41 7.46 -11.86
N LYS A 145 -22.56 7.26 -10.84
CA LYS A 145 -21.31 7.99 -10.63
C LYS A 145 -20.13 7.20 -11.16
N SER A 146 -19.18 7.86 -11.80
CA SER A 146 -17.92 7.24 -12.20
C SER A 146 -16.90 7.21 -11.05
N VAL A 147 -16.11 6.14 -10.95
CA VAL A 147 -15.22 5.91 -9.79
C VAL A 147 -13.81 5.53 -10.22
N ALA A 148 -12.82 6.21 -9.66
CA ALA A 148 -11.41 5.81 -9.70
C ALA A 148 -10.91 5.39 -8.30
N THR A 149 -10.19 4.28 -8.21
CA THR A 149 -9.50 3.82 -6.99
C THR A 149 -8.02 3.57 -7.27
N ILE A 150 -7.13 4.16 -6.46
CA ILE A 150 -5.68 4.12 -6.66
C ILE A 150 -4.99 3.67 -5.38
N GLY A 151 -4.43 2.47 -5.40
CA GLY A 151 -3.74 1.84 -4.27
C GLY A 151 -4.64 1.57 -3.05
N TRP A 152 -5.95 1.79 -3.17
CA TRP A 152 -6.86 1.82 -2.03
C TRP A 152 -7.01 0.43 -1.38
N PRO A 153 -6.72 0.27 -0.08
CA PRO A 153 -6.86 -1.02 0.59
C PRO A 153 -8.27 -1.60 0.47
N CYS A 154 -8.36 -2.92 0.28
CA CYS A 154 -9.58 -3.67 -0.01
C CYS A 154 -10.17 -3.47 -1.42
N ALA A 155 -9.69 -2.53 -2.23
CA ALA A 155 -9.99 -2.48 -3.66
C ALA A 155 -9.06 -3.42 -4.45
N ASP A 156 -9.55 -4.01 -5.53
CA ASP A 156 -8.87 -5.06 -6.30
C ASP A 156 -9.27 -4.98 -7.78
N ALA A 157 -8.32 -5.01 -8.71
CA ALA A 157 -8.59 -4.89 -10.14
C ALA A 157 -9.37 -6.09 -10.72
N ASP A 158 -9.30 -7.27 -10.10
CA ASP A 158 -9.84 -8.51 -10.64
C ASP A 158 -11.31 -8.77 -10.28
N ASP A 159 -11.75 -8.29 -9.12
CA ASP A 159 -13.09 -8.56 -8.58
C ASP A 159 -14.05 -7.39 -8.85
N PRO A 160 -15.11 -7.57 -9.67
CA PRO A 160 -16.10 -6.53 -9.94
C PRO A 160 -16.79 -5.95 -8.70
N GLU A 161 -16.86 -6.69 -7.59
CA GLU A 161 -17.45 -6.20 -6.33
C GLU A 161 -16.46 -5.33 -5.53
N ARG A 162 -15.20 -5.26 -5.95
CA ARG A 162 -14.10 -4.59 -5.25
C ARG A 162 -13.36 -3.56 -6.10
N ARG A 163 -13.92 -3.14 -7.24
CA ARG A 163 -13.32 -2.14 -8.13
C ARG A 163 -14.26 -1.00 -8.50
N GLY A 164 -13.64 0.12 -8.86
CA GLY A 164 -14.26 1.23 -9.57
C GLY A 164 -14.30 0.99 -11.10
N ASP A 165 -14.66 2.02 -11.85
CA ASP A 165 -14.54 2.01 -13.32
C ASP A 165 -13.08 1.99 -13.77
N TRP A 166 -12.23 2.70 -13.01
CA TRP A 166 -10.77 2.67 -13.11
C TRP A 166 -10.19 2.26 -11.77
N THR A 167 -9.37 1.23 -11.75
CA THR A 167 -8.79 0.71 -10.52
C THR A 167 -7.34 0.36 -10.74
N VAL A 168 -6.47 0.91 -9.91
CA VAL A 168 -5.08 0.49 -9.79
C VAL A 168 -4.97 -0.11 -8.40
N SER A 169 -4.86 -1.44 -8.31
CA SER A 169 -4.71 -2.09 -7.00
C SER A 169 -3.25 -2.09 -6.56
N TRP A 170 -3.00 -2.57 -5.35
CA TRP A 170 -1.63 -2.79 -4.90
C TRP A 170 -0.90 -3.74 -5.86
N GLY A 171 0.37 -3.46 -6.16
CA GLY A 171 1.16 -4.29 -7.04
C GLY A 171 1.42 -5.69 -6.47
N THR A 172 1.77 -6.63 -7.33
CA THR A 172 2.09 -8.01 -6.93
C THR A 172 3.59 -8.22 -6.91
N ARG A 173 4.11 -8.78 -5.81
CA ARG A 173 5.53 -9.14 -5.69
C ARG A 173 5.82 -10.52 -6.29
N ASP A 174 6.60 -10.54 -7.36
CA ASP A 174 7.03 -11.75 -8.04
C ASP A 174 8.33 -12.34 -7.48
N ALA A 175 9.18 -11.50 -6.88
CA ALA A 175 10.41 -11.92 -6.23
C ALA A 175 10.83 -10.95 -5.13
N TYR A 176 11.55 -11.47 -4.12
CA TYR A 176 12.14 -10.67 -3.06
C TYR A 176 13.44 -9.98 -3.51
N SER A 177 13.75 -8.86 -2.87
CA SER A 177 15.00 -8.14 -3.05
C SER A 177 16.21 -8.95 -2.55
N TYR A 178 17.40 -8.53 -2.97
CA TYR A 178 18.66 -9.03 -2.42
C TYR A 178 19.84 -8.14 -2.80
N SER A 179 20.87 -8.12 -1.95
CA SER A 179 22.16 -7.51 -2.28
C SER A 179 23.01 -8.44 -3.16
N LYS A 180 23.73 -7.85 -4.10
CA LYS A 180 24.54 -8.56 -5.09
C LYS A 180 25.93 -7.93 -5.25
N ASP A 181 26.93 -8.63 -4.72
CA ASP A 181 28.32 -8.35 -5.06
C ASP A 181 28.67 -8.87 -6.46
N ILE A 182 29.24 -8.00 -7.27
CA ILE A 182 30.00 -8.37 -8.47
C ILE A 182 31.45 -8.55 -8.07
N LYS A 183 31.95 -9.78 -8.19
CA LYS A 183 33.29 -10.10 -7.69
C LYS A 183 34.37 -9.55 -8.64
N PRO A 184 35.53 -9.10 -8.14
CA PRO A 184 36.58 -8.50 -8.98
C PRO A 184 37.01 -9.36 -10.17
N TRP A 185 37.07 -10.68 -9.97
CA TRP A 185 37.45 -11.64 -11.01
C TRP A 185 36.33 -11.97 -12.02
N TRP A 186 35.14 -11.37 -11.90
CA TRP A 186 34.07 -11.47 -12.90
C TRP A 186 34.19 -10.43 -14.00
N TRP A 187 34.88 -9.32 -13.74
CA TRP A 187 35.16 -8.29 -14.72
C TRP A 187 36.16 -8.78 -15.77
N LYS A 188 35.84 -8.54 -17.04
CA LYS A 188 36.68 -8.87 -18.19
C LYS A 188 36.57 -7.78 -19.24
N ASP A 189 37.49 -7.75 -20.19
CA ASP A 189 37.43 -6.78 -21.29
C ASP A 189 36.10 -6.92 -22.05
N ALA A 190 35.43 -5.80 -22.25
CA ALA A 190 34.13 -5.75 -22.87
C ALA A 190 34.22 -5.98 -24.39
N ASN A 191 33.23 -6.70 -24.92
CA ASN A 191 32.99 -6.80 -26.36
C ASN A 191 31.54 -6.35 -26.64
N TRP A 192 31.35 -5.04 -26.69
CA TRP A 192 30.06 -4.36 -26.82
C TRP A 192 30.02 -3.51 -28.09
N VAL A 193 28.81 -3.29 -28.63
CA VAL A 193 28.60 -2.25 -29.63
C VAL A 193 28.37 -0.93 -28.87
N MET A 194 29.41 -0.10 -28.82
CA MET A 194 29.44 1.09 -27.96
C MET A 194 28.65 2.29 -28.49
N GLY A 195 28.36 2.33 -29.80
CA GLY A 195 27.77 3.52 -30.42
C GLY A 195 28.63 4.78 -30.21
N ASP A 196 28.02 5.82 -29.65
CA ASP A 196 28.67 7.09 -29.32
C ASP A 196 29.30 7.11 -27.91
N VAL A 197 29.20 6.01 -27.16
CA VAL A 197 29.79 5.91 -25.81
C VAL A 197 31.30 5.79 -25.92
N ILE A 198 32.01 6.67 -25.22
CA ILE A 198 33.47 6.72 -25.16
C ILE A 198 33.92 6.29 -23.77
N SER A 199 34.97 5.47 -23.73
CA SER A 199 35.70 5.13 -22.51
C SER A 199 37.19 5.41 -22.74
N TYR A 200 37.83 6.12 -21.81
CA TYR A 200 39.25 6.47 -21.89
C TYR A 200 40.17 5.33 -21.40
N SER A 201 39.63 4.40 -20.63
CA SER A 201 40.20 3.09 -20.32
C SER A 201 39.53 1.96 -21.12
N THR A 202 40.15 0.77 -21.16
CA THR A 202 39.57 -0.42 -21.83
C THR A 202 38.28 -0.82 -21.11
N PRO A 203 37.08 -0.70 -21.70
CA PRO A 203 35.84 -0.97 -20.98
C PRO A 203 35.80 -2.39 -20.41
N LYS A 204 35.17 -2.56 -19.26
CA LYS A 204 35.01 -3.87 -18.60
C LYS A 204 33.56 -4.29 -18.60
N GLU A 205 33.32 -5.59 -18.67
CA GLU A 205 31.98 -6.15 -18.57
C GLU A 205 31.84 -7.18 -17.44
N ALA A 206 30.65 -7.21 -16.86
CA ALA A 206 30.17 -8.22 -15.92
C ALA A 206 28.67 -8.47 -16.17
N TYR A 207 28.02 -9.25 -15.30
CA TYR A 207 26.58 -9.46 -15.38
C TYR A 207 26.00 -9.83 -14.01
N PHE A 208 24.69 -9.63 -13.87
CA PHE A 208 23.88 -10.22 -12.82
C PHE A 208 22.63 -10.85 -13.44
N TYR A 209 21.75 -11.37 -12.59
CA TYR A 209 20.44 -11.81 -13.03
C TYR A 209 19.41 -11.50 -11.97
N LEU A 210 18.19 -11.23 -12.40
CA LEU A 210 16.97 -11.22 -11.59
C LEU A 210 16.30 -12.59 -11.68
N LYS A 211 15.76 -13.09 -10.57
CA LYS A 211 15.17 -14.43 -10.49
C LYS A 211 13.70 -14.35 -10.10
N VAL A 212 12.82 -14.69 -11.05
CA VAL A 212 11.38 -14.83 -10.83
C VAL A 212 11.01 -16.31 -10.94
N GLY A 213 10.54 -16.89 -9.84
CA GLY A 213 10.31 -18.34 -9.75
C GLY A 213 11.56 -19.14 -10.11
N TRP A 214 11.51 -19.90 -11.20
CA TRP A 214 12.64 -20.69 -11.71
C TRP A 214 13.43 -20.00 -12.83
N LYS A 215 12.89 -18.92 -13.41
CA LYS A 215 13.48 -18.22 -14.55
C LYS A 215 14.51 -17.21 -14.07
N LYS A 216 15.57 -17.03 -14.87
CA LYS A 216 16.61 -16.03 -14.66
C LYS A 216 16.62 -15.08 -15.85
N TYR A 217 16.57 -13.79 -15.57
CA TYR A 217 16.69 -12.70 -16.54
C TYR A 217 18.07 -12.08 -16.34
N TYR A 218 18.93 -12.20 -17.33
CA TYR A 218 20.32 -11.73 -17.23
C TYR A 218 20.40 -10.28 -17.65
N VAL A 219 21.16 -9.49 -16.89
CA VAL A 219 21.47 -8.09 -17.18
C VAL A 219 22.98 -7.97 -17.26
N ASN A 220 23.49 -7.44 -18.37
CA ASN A 220 24.90 -7.19 -18.58
C ASN A 220 25.26 -5.81 -18.02
N ILE A 221 26.48 -5.71 -17.50
CA ILE A 221 27.05 -4.46 -16.99
C ILE A 221 28.24 -4.10 -17.86
N LEU A 222 28.31 -2.87 -18.34
CA LEU A 222 29.48 -2.28 -18.98
C LEU A 222 30.03 -1.16 -18.10
N ALA A 223 31.21 -1.33 -17.52
CA ALA A 223 31.93 -0.28 -16.82
C ALA A 223 32.82 0.50 -17.80
N ILE A 224 32.72 1.82 -17.74
CA ILE A 224 33.50 2.75 -18.53
C ILE A 224 34.20 3.78 -17.64
N ASP A 225 35.25 4.34 -18.19
CA ASP A 225 35.98 5.48 -17.63
C ASP A 225 35.68 6.70 -18.49
N THR A 226 34.97 7.67 -17.92
CA THR A 226 34.52 8.87 -18.66
C THR A 226 35.56 10.00 -18.70
N THR A 227 36.74 9.83 -18.11
CA THR A 227 37.74 10.90 -17.95
C THR A 227 39.06 10.60 -18.66
N ASP A 228 39.56 11.53 -19.47
CA ASP A 228 40.86 11.42 -20.15
C ASP A 228 42.03 11.88 -19.24
N ASP A 229 42.34 11.11 -18.20
CA ASP A 229 43.42 11.43 -17.24
C ASP A 229 44.62 10.47 -17.29
N LEU A 230 44.55 9.45 -18.15
CA LEU A 230 45.54 8.36 -18.30
C LEU A 230 45.63 7.41 -17.08
N GLU A 231 44.68 7.47 -16.16
CA GLU A 231 44.50 6.51 -15.08
C GLU A 231 43.40 5.51 -15.44
N GLU A 232 43.48 4.26 -14.95
CA GLU A 232 42.40 3.28 -15.15
C GLU A 232 41.43 3.38 -13.96
N ASN A 233 40.38 4.18 -14.11
CA ASN A 233 39.43 4.53 -13.05
C ASN A 233 37.97 4.60 -13.55
N TYR A 234 37.29 3.46 -13.54
CA TYR A 234 35.90 3.37 -14.00
C TYR A 234 34.97 4.17 -13.08
N ASP A 235 34.19 5.09 -13.65
CA ASP A 235 33.34 6.03 -12.91
C ASP A 235 31.87 6.00 -13.36
N ALA A 236 31.54 5.19 -14.38
CA ALA A 236 30.18 4.97 -14.83
C ALA A 236 29.93 3.55 -15.33
N VAL A 237 28.67 3.10 -15.27
CA VAL A 237 28.22 1.84 -15.86
C VAL A 237 26.99 1.99 -16.75
N TYR A 238 26.83 1.10 -17.71
CA TYR A 238 25.60 0.88 -18.47
C TYR A 238 25.03 -0.50 -18.15
N PHE A 239 23.71 -0.59 -18.06
CA PHE A 239 22.98 -1.85 -17.95
C PHE A 239 22.21 -2.13 -19.24
N ASP A 240 22.32 -3.36 -19.73
CA ASP A 240 21.76 -3.74 -21.03
C ASP A 240 21.54 -5.27 -21.13
N ASP A 241 20.63 -5.71 -22.00
CA ASP A 241 20.30 -7.14 -22.15
C ASP A 241 21.04 -7.83 -23.30
N ASP A 242 21.46 -7.10 -24.34
CA ASP A 242 22.05 -7.68 -25.56
C ASP A 242 23.48 -7.23 -25.90
N LYS A 243 24.02 -6.23 -25.18
CA LYS A 243 25.35 -5.62 -25.32
C LYS A 243 25.48 -4.71 -26.55
N ASP A 244 24.40 -4.11 -26.99
CA ASP A 244 24.34 -3.17 -28.10
C ASP A 244 23.68 -1.84 -27.70
N LEU A 245 24.51 -0.90 -27.25
CA LEU A 245 24.05 0.42 -26.81
C LEU A 245 23.47 1.30 -27.94
N THR A 246 23.40 0.81 -29.17
CA THR A 246 22.82 1.54 -30.32
C THR A 246 21.34 1.27 -30.53
N ASN A 247 20.76 0.27 -29.86
CA ASN A 247 19.38 -0.17 -30.09
C ASN A 247 18.44 0.02 -28.89
N GLY A 248 18.94 0.64 -27.82
CA GLY A 248 18.27 0.75 -26.51
C GLY A 248 19.19 0.17 -25.44
N TYR A 249 18.92 0.49 -24.18
CA TYR A 249 19.55 -0.13 -23.00
C TYR A 249 18.71 0.26 -21.78
N TYR A 250 18.88 -0.45 -20.66
CA TYR A 250 18.08 -0.19 -19.46
C TYR A 250 18.42 1.15 -18.80
N GLY A 251 19.71 1.46 -18.68
CA GLY A 251 20.16 2.72 -18.10
C GLY A 251 21.66 2.92 -18.23
N GLY A 252 22.10 4.18 -18.15
CA GLY A 252 23.50 4.56 -18.30
C GLY A 252 23.69 5.96 -18.89
N PRO A 253 24.81 6.65 -18.59
CA PRO A 253 25.87 6.25 -17.66
C PRO A 253 25.42 6.43 -16.19
N LEU A 254 25.36 5.33 -15.43
CA LEU A 254 24.98 5.26 -14.02
C LEU A 254 26.22 5.32 -13.12
N ARG A 255 26.11 6.01 -11.98
CA ARG A 255 27.17 6.22 -10.98
C ARG A 255 26.77 5.65 -9.62
N LEU A 256 27.71 5.69 -8.67
CA LEU A 256 27.44 5.34 -7.27
C LEU A 256 26.22 6.12 -6.76
N GLY A 257 25.24 5.41 -6.20
CA GLY A 257 23.99 5.98 -5.71
C GLY A 257 22.86 6.05 -6.73
N ASP A 258 23.14 5.90 -8.04
CA ASP A 258 22.09 5.99 -9.06
C ASP A 258 21.15 4.77 -9.01
N TRP A 259 19.87 5.04 -9.24
CA TRP A 259 18.83 4.03 -9.47
C TRP A 259 18.63 3.77 -10.97
N CYS A 260 18.25 2.55 -11.31
CA CYS A 260 17.85 2.15 -12.67
C CYS A 260 16.63 1.21 -12.60
N PRO A 261 15.50 1.55 -13.23
CA PRO A 261 14.41 0.60 -13.41
C PRO A 261 14.80 -0.44 -14.47
N ILE A 262 14.52 -1.70 -14.21
CA ILE A 262 14.71 -2.80 -15.18
C ILE A 262 13.39 -3.53 -15.33
N GLU A 263 12.72 -3.31 -16.47
CA GLU A 263 11.55 -4.10 -16.87
C GLU A 263 11.99 -5.45 -17.45
N LEU A 264 11.32 -6.51 -17.04
CA LEU A 264 11.58 -7.86 -17.50
C LEU A 264 10.76 -8.14 -18.77
N PRO A 265 11.32 -8.88 -19.75
CA PRO A 265 10.58 -9.32 -20.92
C PRO A 265 9.69 -10.52 -20.57
N ASN A 266 8.64 -10.29 -19.79
CA ASN A 266 7.58 -11.23 -19.44
C ASN A 266 6.19 -10.65 -19.72
N PRO A 267 5.14 -11.50 -19.81
CA PRO A 267 3.78 -11.03 -20.09
C PRO A 267 3.27 -9.98 -19.09
N GLU A 268 3.64 -10.13 -17.82
CA GLU A 268 3.22 -9.25 -16.72
C GLU A 268 3.99 -7.91 -16.68
N ARG A 269 5.01 -7.75 -17.54
CA ARG A 269 5.91 -6.59 -17.58
C ARG A 269 6.46 -6.21 -16.19
N SER A 270 6.75 -7.23 -15.38
CA SER A 270 7.28 -7.02 -14.04
C SER A 270 8.65 -6.35 -14.11
N GLY A 271 9.03 -5.56 -13.11
CA GLY A 271 10.33 -4.93 -13.08
C GLY A 271 10.93 -4.81 -11.68
N SER A 272 12.18 -4.39 -11.62
CA SER A 272 12.93 -4.18 -10.38
C SER A 272 13.75 -2.90 -10.48
N TRP A 273 13.72 -2.11 -9.41
CA TRP A 273 14.59 -0.95 -9.25
C TRP A 273 15.93 -1.37 -8.67
N ILE A 274 17.01 -1.03 -9.38
CA ILE A 274 18.38 -1.43 -9.03
C ILE A 274 19.16 -0.19 -8.59
N LYS A 275 19.86 -0.25 -7.45
CA LYS A 275 20.75 0.82 -6.98
C LYS A 275 22.20 0.35 -6.93
N ILE A 276 23.12 1.22 -7.36
CA ILE A 276 24.57 1.01 -7.18
C ILE A 276 24.96 1.44 -5.76
N MET A 277 25.24 0.48 -4.89
CA MET A 277 25.54 0.72 -3.47
C MET A 277 27.03 0.94 -3.20
N VAL A 278 27.89 0.28 -3.98
CA VAL A 278 29.35 0.40 -3.90
C VAL A 278 29.92 0.38 -5.30
N PHE A 279 30.84 1.28 -5.60
CA PHE A 279 31.52 1.37 -6.88
C PHE A 279 32.93 1.94 -6.70
N GLU A 280 33.91 1.06 -6.55
CA GLU A 280 35.33 1.44 -6.52
C GLU A 280 35.88 1.59 -7.96
N PRO A 281 36.65 2.65 -8.26
CA PRO A 281 37.12 2.91 -9.63
C PRO A 281 38.01 1.83 -10.24
N ASP A 282 38.65 0.99 -9.43
CA ASP A 282 39.46 -0.15 -9.89
C ASP A 282 38.64 -1.45 -10.02
N LEU A 283 37.32 -1.38 -9.79
CA LEU A 283 36.37 -2.49 -9.78
C LEU A 283 36.68 -3.58 -8.73
N SER A 284 37.49 -3.25 -7.72
CA SER A 284 37.80 -4.15 -6.60
C SER A 284 36.60 -4.38 -5.66
N ALA A 285 35.65 -3.46 -5.66
CA ALA A 285 34.34 -3.63 -5.03
C ALA A 285 33.25 -2.98 -5.87
N PHE A 286 32.21 -3.76 -6.17
CA PHE A 286 31.02 -3.30 -6.85
C PHE A 286 29.81 -4.06 -6.30
N ASN A 287 28.89 -3.35 -5.66
CA ASN A 287 27.70 -3.92 -5.03
C ASN A 287 26.44 -3.26 -5.58
N LEU A 288 25.45 -4.10 -5.86
CA LEU A 288 24.12 -3.70 -6.28
C LEU A 288 23.11 -4.08 -5.20
N PHE A 289 22.21 -3.16 -4.88
CA PHE A 289 20.94 -3.54 -4.30
C PHE A 289 19.97 -3.84 -5.44
N LEU A 290 19.47 -5.07 -5.49
CA LEU A 290 18.46 -5.48 -6.45
C LEU A 290 17.11 -5.48 -5.73
N GLY A 291 16.27 -4.49 -6.01
CA GLY A 291 14.94 -4.38 -5.42
C GLY A 291 14.08 -5.61 -5.71
N ALA A 292 13.00 -5.76 -4.95
CA ALA A 292 12.00 -6.78 -5.24
C ALA A 292 11.45 -6.60 -6.68
N VAL A 293 10.99 -7.70 -7.27
CA VAL A 293 10.38 -7.67 -8.61
C VAL A 293 8.88 -7.54 -8.44
N TRP A 294 8.29 -6.55 -9.10
CA TRP A 294 6.89 -6.17 -8.97
C TRP A 294 6.23 -6.02 -10.33
N HIS A 295 4.93 -6.31 -10.41
CA HIS A 295 4.08 -5.90 -11.53
C HIS A 295 2.87 -5.11 -11.06
N THR A 296 2.38 -4.26 -11.97
CA THR A 296 1.17 -3.46 -11.82
C THR A 296 -0.05 -4.35 -12.03
N ASN A 297 -1.12 -4.09 -11.27
CA ASN A 297 -2.44 -4.68 -11.52
C ASN A 297 -3.43 -3.52 -11.69
N ALA A 298 -4.07 -3.40 -12.85
CA ALA A 298 -5.06 -2.36 -13.08
C ALA A 298 -6.25 -2.81 -13.95
N TYR A 299 -7.36 -2.09 -13.79
CA TYR A 299 -8.59 -2.26 -14.55
C TYR A 299 -9.04 -0.92 -15.13
N PRO A 300 -9.45 -0.87 -16.41
CA PRO A 300 -9.42 -1.97 -17.38
C PRO A 300 -7.99 -2.32 -17.85
N GLU A 301 -7.83 -3.40 -18.61
CA GLU A 301 -6.52 -3.87 -19.11
C GLU A 301 -5.78 -2.77 -19.89
N GLU A 302 -6.50 -1.95 -20.65
CA GLU A 302 -5.92 -0.82 -21.38
C GLU A 302 -5.33 0.26 -20.47
N LEU A 303 -5.84 0.42 -19.24
CA LEU A 303 -5.25 1.31 -18.25
C LEU A 303 -3.93 0.74 -17.72
N GLU A 304 -3.86 -0.57 -17.49
CA GLU A 304 -2.62 -1.23 -17.06
C GLU A 304 -1.51 -1.10 -18.10
N GLU A 305 -1.84 -1.32 -19.39
CA GLU A 305 -0.90 -1.13 -20.49
C GLU A 305 -0.36 0.31 -20.51
N TYR A 306 -1.25 1.31 -20.42
CA TYR A 306 -0.87 2.72 -20.38
C TYR A 306 0.01 3.06 -19.18
N ILE A 307 -0.34 2.55 -17.99
CA ILE A 307 0.45 2.81 -16.78
C ILE A 307 1.88 2.29 -16.94
N ASN A 308 2.03 1.05 -17.43
CA ASN A 308 3.34 0.47 -17.64
C ASN A 308 4.16 1.22 -18.72
N ASP A 309 3.52 1.77 -19.74
CA ASP A 309 4.19 2.53 -20.79
C ASP A 309 4.63 3.93 -20.34
N GLU A 310 3.80 4.65 -19.58
CA GLU A 310 4.03 6.06 -19.24
C GLU A 310 4.66 6.25 -17.86
N PHE A 311 4.28 5.44 -16.87
CA PHE A 311 4.74 5.53 -15.47
C PHE A 311 5.65 4.38 -15.05
N GLY A 312 5.73 3.32 -15.86
CA GLY A 312 6.46 2.09 -15.53
C GLY A 312 5.69 1.16 -14.60
N PHE A 313 6.32 0.05 -14.26
CA PHE A 313 5.78 -0.96 -13.35
C PHE A 313 5.64 -0.42 -11.91
N PHE A 314 4.73 -1.02 -11.12
CA PHE A 314 4.56 -0.71 -9.70
C PHE A 314 5.91 -0.73 -8.95
N PRO A 315 6.34 0.37 -8.31
CA PRO A 315 7.71 0.51 -7.83
C PRO A 315 8.05 -0.37 -6.60
N GLY A 316 7.04 -0.84 -5.87
CA GLY A 316 7.18 -1.60 -4.62
C GLY A 316 7.17 -0.71 -3.37
N ASP A 317 6.78 -1.29 -2.25
CA ASP A 317 6.97 -0.70 -0.91
C ASP A 317 8.45 -0.52 -0.55
N PRO A 318 8.78 0.49 0.29
CA PRO A 318 10.13 0.64 0.81
C PRO A 318 10.53 -0.59 1.64
N ASP A 319 11.71 -1.14 1.36
CA ASP A 319 12.05 -2.50 1.76
C ASP A 319 12.59 -2.56 3.20
N TYR A 320 11.68 -2.72 4.16
CA TYR A 320 12.02 -2.77 5.58
C TYR A 320 12.96 -3.94 5.89
N TYR A 321 12.80 -5.08 5.20
CA TYR A 321 13.64 -6.24 5.42
C TYR A 321 15.09 -5.95 5.01
N ALA A 322 15.27 -5.29 3.86
CA ALA A 322 16.58 -4.85 3.39
C ALA A 322 17.22 -3.83 4.34
N LEU A 323 16.45 -2.88 4.88
CA LEU A 323 16.93 -1.91 5.87
C LEU A 323 17.38 -2.61 7.16
N GLU A 324 16.52 -3.43 7.76
CA GLU A 324 16.79 -4.13 9.02
C GLU A 324 17.98 -5.11 8.92
N HIS A 325 18.29 -5.61 7.72
CA HIS A 325 19.44 -6.49 7.46
C HIS A 325 20.68 -5.75 6.92
N GLY A 326 20.63 -4.42 6.80
CA GLY A 326 21.74 -3.58 6.36
C GLY A 326 22.12 -3.74 4.88
N TYR A 327 21.17 -4.14 4.04
CA TYR A 327 21.36 -4.17 2.57
C TYR A 327 21.22 -2.79 1.95
N ILE A 328 20.43 -1.93 2.58
CA ILE A 328 20.22 -0.53 2.24
C ILE A 328 20.36 0.32 3.50
N ASP A 329 20.64 1.61 3.32
CA ASP A 329 20.62 2.61 4.39
C ASP A 329 19.27 3.33 4.46
N GLU A 330 19.11 4.17 5.49
CA GLU A 330 17.89 4.93 5.74
C GLU A 330 17.54 5.83 4.55
N ILE A 331 18.52 6.49 3.93
CA ILE A 331 18.30 7.36 2.77
C ILE A 331 17.75 6.56 1.58
N THR A 332 18.31 5.39 1.31
CA THR A 332 17.83 4.50 0.25
C THR A 332 16.41 4.01 0.52
N TYR A 333 16.03 3.79 1.78
CA TYR A 333 14.66 3.46 2.16
C TYR A 333 13.70 4.64 1.89
N LEU A 334 14.09 5.87 2.26
CA LEU A 334 13.29 7.08 1.99
C LEU A 334 13.09 7.31 0.48
N GLU A 335 14.13 7.12 -0.33
CA GLU A 335 14.01 7.20 -1.80
C GLU A 335 13.04 6.14 -2.38
N GLN A 336 12.86 4.99 -1.72
CA GLN A 336 11.84 4.02 -2.11
C GLN A 336 10.43 4.49 -1.71
N ALA A 337 10.28 5.04 -0.50
CA ALA A 337 9.01 5.59 -0.03
C ALA A 337 8.53 6.75 -0.93
N GLU A 338 9.45 7.65 -1.30
CA GLU A 338 9.20 8.75 -2.24
C GLU A 338 8.70 8.23 -3.58
N ARG A 339 9.43 7.29 -4.18
CA ARG A 339 9.08 6.71 -5.48
C ARG A 339 7.68 6.10 -5.50
N LEU A 340 7.29 5.38 -4.44
CA LEU A 340 5.96 4.80 -4.36
C LEU A 340 4.88 5.87 -4.18
N ALA A 341 5.09 6.82 -3.27
CA ALA A 341 4.14 7.90 -3.01
C ALA A 341 3.89 8.76 -4.26
N ASP A 342 4.95 9.11 -4.97
CA ASP A 342 4.91 9.87 -6.22
C ASP A 342 4.21 9.09 -7.33
N TRP A 343 4.55 7.81 -7.53
CA TRP A 343 3.93 6.98 -8.56
C TRP A 343 2.40 6.88 -8.34
N LEU A 344 1.95 6.72 -7.09
CA LEU A 344 0.53 6.73 -6.74
C LEU A 344 -0.12 8.11 -6.99
N ALA A 345 0.58 9.20 -6.67
CA ALA A 345 0.09 10.56 -6.89
C ALA A 345 -0.01 10.89 -8.39
N ASP A 346 0.99 10.52 -9.19
CA ASP A 346 1.03 10.74 -10.64
C ASP A 346 -0.08 9.99 -11.36
N ILE A 347 -0.34 8.74 -10.99
CA ILE A 347 -1.48 7.98 -11.52
C ILE A 347 -2.80 8.61 -11.11
N THR A 348 -2.91 9.06 -9.85
CA THR A 348 -4.12 9.75 -9.38
C THR A 348 -4.39 11.01 -10.21
N ILE A 349 -3.35 11.82 -10.45
CA ILE A 349 -3.41 13.04 -11.28
C ILE A 349 -3.83 12.69 -12.71
N TYR A 350 -3.20 11.69 -13.32
CA TYR A 350 -3.56 11.23 -14.66
C TYR A 350 -5.03 10.82 -14.75
N LEU A 351 -5.52 10.02 -13.79
CA LEU A 351 -6.91 9.58 -13.81
C LEU A 351 -7.89 10.74 -13.65
N ILE A 352 -7.54 11.74 -12.84
CA ILE A 352 -8.32 12.96 -12.68
C ILE A 352 -8.36 13.76 -13.99
N GLU A 353 -7.21 14.01 -14.61
CA GLU A 353 -7.09 14.86 -15.79
C GLU A 353 -7.69 14.22 -17.06
N GLU A 354 -7.52 12.91 -17.23
CA GLU A 354 -7.97 12.19 -18.43
C GLU A 354 -9.44 11.76 -18.34
N TYR A 355 -9.89 11.30 -17.17
CA TYR A 355 -11.21 10.67 -17.03
C TYR A 355 -12.23 11.49 -16.23
N ASP A 356 -11.81 12.51 -15.49
CA ASP A 356 -12.67 13.39 -14.67
C ASP A 356 -13.70 12.61 -13.80
N PRO A 357 -13.28 11.68 -12.91
CA PRO A 357 -14.22 10.81 -12.20
C PRO A 357 -15.06 11.55 -11.17
N ASP A 358 -16.33 11.18 -11.00
CA ASP A 358 -17.20 11.74 -9.96
C ASP A 358 -16.64 11.47 -8.54
N LEU A 359 -16.05 10.30 -8.31
CA LEU A 359 -15.41 9.90 -7.06
C LEU A 359 -14.00 9.36 -7.32
N VAL A 360 -13.02 9.91 -6.60
CA VAL A 360 -11.63 9.41 -6.56
C VAL A 360 -11.29 8.96 -5.15
N LEU A 361 -10.75 7.76 -5.01
CA LEU A 361 -10.21 7.22 -3.77
C LEU A 361 -8.70 6.99 -3.96
N ALA A 362 -7.88 7.86 -3.39
CA ALA A 362 -6.43 7.86 -3.53
C ALA A 362 -5.74 7.55 -2.19
N TYR A 363 -4.66 6.78 -2.25
CA TYR A 363 -3.91 6.31 -1.08
C TYR A 363 -2.46 6.82 -1.11
N GLN A 364 -1.93 7.16 0.07
CA GLN A 364 -0.58 7.68 0.30
C GLN A 364 0.04 6.97 1.54
N PRO A 365 0.96 6.00 1.35
CA PRO A 365 1.46 5.11 2.42
C PRO A 365 2.68 5.63 3.21
N GLN A 366 3.39 6.62 2.67
CA GLN A 366 4.75 6.99 3.09
C GLN A 366 4.89 7.33 4.58
N VAL A 367 3.84 7.88 5.19
CA VAL A 367 3.84 8.24 6.62
C VAL A 367 3.87 6.99 7.48
N ASP A 368 2.99 6.03 7.26
CA ASP A 368 2.95 4.76 7.99
C ASP A 368 4.26 3.97 7.83
N GLU A 369 4.76 3.85 6.60
CA GLU A 369 6.02 3.17 6.27
C GLU A 369 7.21 3.77 7.04
N CYS A 370 7.32 5.11 7.03
CA CYS A 370 8.40 5.80 7.73
C CYS A 370 8.23 5.76 9.25
N GLU A 371 7.00 5.89 9.77
CA GLU A 371 6.77 5.82 11.21
C GLU A 371 7.08 4.41 11.77
N HIS A 372 6.82 3.34 11.02
CA HIS A 372 7.27 1.99 11.39
C HIS A 372 8.79 1.93 11.59
N GLN A 373 9.58 2.47 10.66
CA GLN A 373 11.05 2.36 10.66
C GLN A 373 11.78 3.47 11.42
N PHE A 374 11.13 4.59 11.74
CA PHE A 374 11.80 5.79 12.26
C PHE A 374 11.13 6.46 13.47
N LEU A 375 10.03 5.93 14.04
CA LEU A 375 9.43 6.49 15.28
C LEU A 375 10.23 6.17 16.57
N LEU A 376 11.50 6.56 16.60
CA LEU A 376 12.46 6.33 17.69
C LEU A 376 12.37 7.45 18.73
N VAL A 377 11.42 7.36 19.66
CA VAL A 377 11.08 8.42 20.63
C VAL A 377 11.00 7.96 22.09
N ASP A 378 11.06 6.66 22.35
CA ASP A 378 11.06 6.07 23.69
C ASP A 378 12.47 5.55 24.04
N PRO A 379 13.08 5.98 25.17
CA PRO A 379 14.41 5.53 25.60
C PRO A 379 14.57 4.01 25.80
N ARG A 380 13.48 3.23 25.84
CA ARG A 380 13.52 1.77 25.90
C ARG A 380 13.74 1.11 24.54
N GLN A 381 13.60 1.85 23.44
CA GLN A 381 13.75 1.32 22.09
C GLN A 381 15.21 0.97 21.78
N LEU A 382 15.40 -0.11 21.02
CA LEU A 382 16.72 -0.60 20.68
C LEU A 382 17.50 0.43 19.86
N GLY A 383 18.64 0.86 20.39
CA GLY A 383 19.52 1.82 19.71
C GLY A 383 19.07 3.28 19.84
N TYR A 384 18.20 3.62 20.79
CA TYR A 384 17.85 4.99 21.10
C TYR A 384 19.07 5.79 21.61
N THR A 385 19.30 6.96 20.99
CA THR A 385 20.06 8.09 21.56
C THR A 385 19.31 9.38 21.24
N PRO A 386 19.48 10.47 22.01
CA PRO A 386 18.87 11.75 21.67
C PRO A 386 19.18 12.22 20.25
N GLU A 387 20.42 12.02 19.79
CA GLU A 387 20.86 12.42 18.45
C GLU A 387 20.16 11.61 17.35
N ARG A 388 20.06 10.29 17.52
CA ARG A 388 19.40 9.42 16.54
C ARG A 388 17.88 9.61 16.55
N SER A 389 17.31 9.92 17.72
CA SER A 389 15.90 10.29 17.85
C SER A 389 15.58 11.58 17.09
N GLU A 390 16.44 12.60 17.18
CA GLU A 390 16.32 13.86 16.44
C GLU A 390 16.50 13.65 14.92
N GLU A 391 17.42 12.78 14.51
CA GLU A 391 17.58 12.42 13.09
C GLU A 391 16.33 11.70 12.56
N TYR A 392 15.87 10.67 13.26
CA TYR A 392 14.78 9.82 12.78
C TYR A 392 13.41 10.50 12.82
N ILE A 393 13.17 11.40 13.79
CA ILE A 393 11.96 12.23 13.74
C ILE A 393 11.97 13.14 12.52
N GLY A 394 13.13 13.60 12.04
CA GLY A 394 13.27 14.34 10.79
C GLY A 394 12.84 13.53 9.57
N TYR A 395 13.09 12.21 9.55
CA TYR A 395 12.60 11.32 8.49
C TYR A 395 11.09 11.12 8.54
N VAL A 396 10.51 11.06 9.74
CA VAL A 396 9.05 11.07 9.92
C VAL A 396 8.47 12.39 9.41
N GLU A 397 9.01 13.54 9.81
CA GLU A 397 8.56 14.86 9.36
C GLU A 397 8.64 15.01 7.84
N TRP A 398 9.74 14.56 7.22
CA TRP A 398 9.89 14.50 5.77
C TRP A 398 8.77 13.69 5.10
N ALA A 399 8.36 12.55 5.67
CA ALA A 399 7.29 11.74 5.10
C ALA A 399 5.93 12.48 5.11
N TYR A 400 5.66 13.28 6.15
CA TYR A 400 4.48 14.16 6.19
C TYR A 400 4.59 15.29 5.17
N GLU A 401 5.77 15.90 4.99
CA GLU A 401 5.99 16.94 3.97
C GLU A 401 5.76 16.38 2.55
N LEU A 402 6.26 15.19 2.25
CA LEU A 402 6.00 14.49 0.99
C LEU A 402 4.51 14.20 0.79
N ALA A 403 3.79 13.79 1.84
CA ALA A 403 2.33 13.62 1.78
C ALA A 403 1.60 14.94 1.52
N ASP A 404 2.02 16.04 2.14
CA ASP A 404 1.47 17.37 1.90
C ASP A 404 1.70 17.83 0.46
N GLU A 405 2.89 17.62 -0.09
CA GLU A 405 3.22 17.91 -1.49
C GLU A 405 2.32 17.12 -2.46
N ASN A 406 2.17 15.82 -2.24
CA ASN A 406 1.33 14.97 -3.09
C ASN A 406 -0.15 15.32 -2.98
N VAL A 407 -0.65 15.66 -1.79
CA VAL A 407 -2.00 16.22 -1.63
C VAL A 407 -2.13 17.52 -2.41
N GLY A 408 -1.13 18.41 -2.36
CA GLY A 408 -1.09 19.65 -3.12
C GLY A 408 -1.21 19.43 -4.63
N ARG A 409 -0.39 18.53 -5.19
CA ARG A 409 -0.41 18.15 -6.61
C ARG A 409 -1.76 17.59 -7.04
N ILE A 410 -2.35 16.69 -6.25
CA ILE A 410 -3.67 16.09 -6.53
C ILE A 410 -4.79 17.15 -6.47
N VAL A 411 -4.75 18.06 -5.48
CA VAL A 411 -5.72 19.16 -5.34
C VAL A 411 -5.63 20.14 -6.52
N GLU A 412 -4.42 20.43 -6.98
CA GLU A 412 -4.20 21.29 -8.15
C GLU A 412 -4.81 20.67 -9.41
N ALA A 413 -4.55 19.38 -9.67
CA ALA A 413 -5.10 18.65 -10.81
C ALA A 413 -6.64 18.56 -10.79
N ALA A 414 -7.23 18.26 -9.63
CA ALA A 414 -8.69 18.16 -9.48
C ALA A 414 -9.43 19.50 -9.51
N GLY A 415 -8.72 20.62 -9.32
CA GLY A 415 -9.30 21.95 -9.26
C GLY A 415 -10.10 22.24 -7.99
N TYR A 416 -10.17 23.53 -7.64
CA TYR A 416 -10.78 23.98 -6.37
C TYR A 416 -12.32 23.97 -6.35
N ASP A 417 -12.97 23.63 -7.46
CA ASP A 417 -14.42 23.41 -7.53
C ASP A 417 -14.80 21.99 -7.06
N SER A 418 -13.81 21.10 -6.89
CA SER A 418 -13.98 19.77 -6.31
C SER A 418 -14.13 19.81 -4.78
N THR A 419 -14.69 18.74 -4.21
CA THR A 419 -14.75 18.52 -2.76
C THR A 419 -13.70 17.49 -2.35
N PHE A 420 -12.82 17.88 -1.44
CA PHE A 420 -11.73 17.06 -0.93
C PHE A 420 -12.04 16.55 0.47
N PHE A 421 -11.70 15.29 0.72
CA PHE A 421 -11.62 14.69 2.05
C PHE A 421 -10.20 14.14 2.23
N VAL A 422 -9.38 14.79 3.04
CA VAL A 422 -8.08 14.25 3.47
C VAL A 422 -8.27 13.57 4.82
N ILE A 423 -8.02 12.27 4.86
CA ILE A 423 -8.27 11.42 6.02
C ILE A 423 -7.03 10.61 6.36
N SER A 424 -7.01 10.01 7.55
CA SER A 424 -6.18 8.83 7.81
C SER A 424 -7.03 7.71 8.40
N ASP A 425 -6.47 6.52 8.39
CA ASP A 425 -7.09 5.30 8.85
C ASP A 425 -6.81 5.00 10.33
N HIS A 426 -5.59 5.30 10.78
CA HIS A 426 -5.16 5.33 12.17
C HIS A 426 -4.04 6.38 12.39
N GLY A 427 -3.47 6.37 13.59
CA GLY A 427 -2.15 6.95 13.88
C GLY A 427 -1.15 5.83 14.20
N MET A 428 0.04 6.18 14.65
CA MET A 428 1.09 5.23 15.06
C MET A 428 1.47 5.40 16.52
N ALA A 429 1.96 4.37 17.22
CA ALA A 429 2.52 4.48 18.56
C ALA A 429 3.93 3.86 18.65
N PRO A 430 4.82 4.35 19.54
CA PRO A 430 6.16 3.79 19.66
C PRO A 430 6.14 2.41 20.32
N ILE A 431 7.04 1.53 19.87
CA ILE A 431 7.24 0.18 20.41
C ILE A 431 8.68 -0.05 20.83
N HIS A 432 8.87 -0.79 21.92
CA HIS A 432 10.17 -1.24 22.40
C HIS A 432 10.33 -2.77 22.37
N THR A 433 9.22 -3.54 22.39
CA THR A 433 9.28 -5.00 22.57
C THR A 433 8.32 -5.75 21.64
N VAL A 434 8.81 -6.84 21.05
CA VAL A 434 8.02 -7.84 20.32
C VAL A 434 7.62 -8.96 21.27
N VAL A 435 6.35 -9.37 21.21
CA VAL A 435 5.78 -10.46 22.00
C VAL A 435 5.33 -11.60 21.09
N TYR A 436 5.94 -12.77 21.26
CA TYR A 436 5.66 -13.97 20.48
C TYR A 436 4.51 -14.77 21.11
N ILE A 437 3.28 -14.40 20.75
CA ILE A 437 2.08 -14.98 21.40
C ILE A 437 1.95 -16.49 21.19
N ASN A 438 2.36 -17.00 20.03
CA ASN A 438 2.33 -18.44 19.77
C ASN A 438 3.42 -19.22 20.53
N GLU A 439 4.53 -18.58 20.91
CA GLU A 439 5.52 -19.15 21.83
C GLU A 439 4.93 -19.26 23.25
N ILE A 440 4.17 -18.26 23.69
CA ILE A 440 3.42 -18.28 24.96
C ILE A 440 2.38 -19.43 24.97
N LEU A 441 1.60 -19.57 23.90
CA LEU A 441 0.63 -20.68 23.76
C LEU A 441 1.33 -22.05 23.73
N LYS A 442 2.52 -22.13 23.12
CA LYS A 442 3.31 -23.36 23.05
C LYS A 442 3.82 -23.79 24.42
N GLU A 443 4.35 -22.86 25.21
CA GLU A 443 4.83 -23.14 26.57
C GLU A 443 3.69 -23.58 27.51
N ALA A 444 2.49 -23.03 27.31
CA ALA A 444 1.29 -23.46 28.02
C ALA A 444 0.70 -24.81 27.53
N GLY A 445 1.26 -25.41 26.49
CA GLY A 445 0.78 -26.67 25.90
C GLY A 445 -0.51 -26.55 25.09
N LEU A 446 -0.90 -25.33 24.70
CA LEU A 446 -2.07 -25.07 23.85
C LEU A 446 -1.73 -25.15 22.35
N LEU A 447 -0.47 -24.89 22.00
CA LEU A 447 0.08 -25.05 20.66
C LEU A 447 1.15 -26.13 20.68
N VAL A 448 1.11 -27.06 19.73
CA VAL A 448 2.10 -28.13 19.62
C VAL A 448 2.80 -28.05 18.27
N THR A 449 4.13 -28.08 18.28
CA THR A 449 4.96 -28.11 17.07
C THR A 449 5.81 -29.36 17.03
N TYR A 450 6.18 -29.79 15.83
CA TYR A 450 7.22 -30.79 15.61
C TYR A 450 8.26 -30.27 14.62
N THR A 451 9.47 -30.81 14.70
CA THR A 451 10.57 -30.43 13.80
C THR A 451 10.82 -31.54 12.79
N LYS A 452 10.97 -31.19 11.52
CA LYS A 452 11.37 -32.12 10.45
C LYS A 452 12.45 -31.46 9.59
N GLY A 453 13.70 -31.91 9.78
CA GLY A 453 14.87 -31.24 9.20
C GLY A 453 15.12 -29.91 9.88
N SER A 454 15.33 -28.85 9.10
CA SER A 454 15.55 -27.48 9.59
C SER A 454 14.25 -26.67 9.79
N TRP A 455 13.09 -27.31 9.62
CA TRP A 455 11.79 -26.64 9.62
C TRP A 455 10.93 -27.09 10.79
N THR A 456 10.29 -26.11 11.45
CA THR A 456 9.32 -26.30 12.52
C THR A 456 7.91 -26.18 11.96
N TYR A 457 7.09 -27.19 12.21
CA TYR A 457 5.72 -27.28 11.73
C TYR A 457 4.75 -27.37 12.90
N ILE A 458 3.53 -26.88 12.70
CA ILE A 458 2.44 -27.05 13.65
C ILE A 458 1.90 -28.48 13.56
N ASP A 459 1.76 -29.15 14.70
CA ASP A 459 1.03 -30.41 14.82
C ASP A 459 -0.46 -30.12 15.03
N THR A 460 -1.24 -30.12 13.96
CA THR A 460 -2.69 -29.85 14.05
C THR A 460 -3.46 -30.93 14.79
N SER A 461 -2.90 -32.13 14.95
CA SER A 461 -3.56 -33.22 15.69
C SER A 461 -3.42 -33.09 17.21
N ALA A 462 -2.55 -32.19 17.67
CA ALA A 462 -2.30 -31.92 19.09
C ALA A 462 -2.47 -30.44 19.48
N THR A 463 -2.55 -29.53 18.50
CA THR A 463 -2.74 -28.09 18.72
C THR A 463 -4.20 -27.76 19.02
N LYS A 464 -4.44 -27.16 20.19
CA LYS A 464 -5.76 -26.71 20.64
C LYS A 464 -6.06 -25.28 20.22
N ALA A 465 -5.04 -24.41 20.16
CA ALA A 465 -5.21 -23.01 19.81
C ALA A 465 -4.04 -22.46 19.00
N TYR A 466 -4.33 -21.49 18.13
CA TYR A 466 -3.36 -20.79 17.31
C TYR A 466 -3.76 -19.32 17.17
N ALA A 467 -2.78 -18.42 17.23
CA ALA A 467 -3.00 -16.99 17.10
C ALA A 467 -2.50 -16.46 15.75
N PHE A 468 -3.28 -15.57 15.16
CA PHE A 468 -2.84 -14.67 14.11
C PHE A 468 -2.72 -13.25 14.67
N THR A 469 -1.64 -12.56 14.30
CA THR A 469 -1.30 -11.24 14.83
C THR A 469 -1.26 -10.22 13.72
N SER A 470 -1.62 -8.98 14.04
CA SER A 470 -1.38 -7.83 13.18
C SER A 470 -1.15 -6.63 14.09
N GLY A 471 0.04 -6.03 13.98
CA GLY A 471 0.53 -5.01 14.91
C GLY A 471 0.36 -5.42 16.37
N ALA A 472 -0.31 -4.57 17.14
CA ALA A 472 -0.59 -4.78 18.56
C ALA A 472 -1.77 -5.71 18.87
N ALA A 473 -2.46 -6.25 17.86
CA ALA A 473 -3.66 -7.06 18.03
C ALA A 473 -3.43 -8.55 17.67
N ALA A 474 -4.19 -9.43 18.32
CA ALA A 474 -4.25 -10.85 17.99
C ALA A 474 -5.66 -11.41 18.05
N HIS A 475 -5.96 -12.27 17.08
CA HIS A 475 -7.09 -13.19 17.12
C HIS A 475 -6.56 -14.59 17.40
N ILE A 476 -6.98 -15.17 18.52
CA ILE A 476 -6.67 -16.54 18.91
C ILE A 476 -7.86 -17.43 18.59
N TYR A 477 -7.63 -18.45 17.78
CA TYR A 477 -8.62 -19.43 17.34
C TYR A 477 -8.41 -20.74 18.09
N ILE A 478 -9.51 -21.42 18.40
CA ILE A 478 -9.54 -22.76 18.99
C ILE A 478 -9.81 -23.76 17.88
N ASN A 479 -9.05 -24.85 17.84
CA ASN A 479 -9.18 -25.93 16.85
C ASN A 479 -10.38 -26.81 17.18
N LEU A 480 -11.58 -26.28 16.97
CA LEU A 480 -12.86 -26.81 17.44
C LEU A 480 -13.37 -27.90 16.51
N GLU A 481 -13.71 -29.05 17.09
CA GLU A 481 -14.28 -30.18 16.36
C GLU A 481 -15.59 -29.79 15.68
N GLY A 482 -15.69 -30.08 14.38
CA GLY A 482 -16.87 -29.78 13.56
C GLY A 482 -16.93 -28.35 13.01
N ARG A 483 -15.98 -27.48 13.38
CA ARG A 483 -15.80 -26.14 12.78
C ARG A 483 -14.55 -26.12 11.90
N GLU A 484 -13.38 -26.32 12.48
CA GLU A 484 -12.13 -26.43 11.75
C GLU A 484 -11.97 -27.83 11.12
N PRO A 485 -11.42 -27.96 9.90
CA PRO A 485 -11.23 -29.26 9.24
C PRO A 485 -10.36 -30.25 10.03
N THR A 486 -9.47 -29.73 10.89
CA THR A 486 -8.57 -30.51 11.75
C THR A 486 -8.92 -30.38 13.24
N GLY A 487 -10.17 -30.00 13.55
CA GLY A 487 -10.64 -29.75 14.92
C GLY A 487 -10.40 -30.92 15.86
N ILE A 488 -9.80 -30.65 17.04
CA ILE A 488 -9.53 -31.65 18.08
C ILE A 488 -10.16 -31.31 19.43
N VAL A 489 -10.61 -30.07 19.63
CA VAL A 489 -11.24 -29.62 20.87
C VAL A 489 -12.73 -29.94 20.78
N PRO A 490 -13.28 -30.82 21.63
CA PRO A 490 -14.70 -31.13 21.62
C PRO A 490 -15.54 -29.89 21.96
N PRO A 491 -16.77 -29.72 21.42
CA PRO A 491 -17.61 -28.56 21.70
C PRO A 491 -17.89 -28.33 23.19
N GLU A 492 -17.94 -29.39 24.00
CA GLU A 492 -18.08 -29.32 25.47
C GLU A 492 -16.85 -28.74 26.18
N GLU A 493 -15.66 -28.83 25.59
CA GLU A 493 -14.41 -28.29 26.15
C GLU A 493 -14.10 -26.87 25.67
N TYR A 494 -14.81 -26.36 24.66
CA TYR A 494 -14.58 -25.05 24.05
C TYR A 494 -14.44 -23.92 25.08
N ARG A 495 -15.39 -23.85 26.03
CA ARG A 495 -15.40 -22.83 27.09
C ARG A 495 -14.23 -22.94 28.04
N GLU A 496 -13.80 -24.15 28.32
CA GLU A 496 -12.68 -24.41 29.21
C GLU A 496 -11.35 -24.01 28.56
N VAL A 497 -11.15 -24.35 27.27
CA VAL A 497 -9.97 -23.91 26.51
C VAL A 497 -9.95 -22.39 26.36
N GLN A 498 -11.10 -21.76 26.07
CA GLN A 498 -11.23 -20.30 26.00
C GLN A 498 -10.83 -19.63 27.34
N ARG A 499 -11.30 -20.18 28.47
CA ARG A 499 -10.93 -19.71 29.81
C ARG A 499 -9.43 -19.86 30.09
N GLN A 500 -8.83 -21.00 29.72
CA GLN A 500 -7.40 -21.24 29.86
C GLN A 500 -6.56 -20.21 29.10
N ILE A 501 -6.94 -19.87 27.87
CA ILE A 501 -6.27 -18.83 27.07
C ILE A 501 -6.37 -17.47 27.78
N VAL A 502 -7.56 -17.08 28.24
CA VAL A 502 -7.77 -15.79 28.93
C VAL A 502 -6.92 -15.70 30.20
N GLU A 503 -6.93 -16.74 31.04
CA GLU A 503 -6.14 -16.76 32.28
C GLU A 503 -4.63 -16.75 32.01
N LEU A 504 -4.18 -17.47 30.98
CA LEU A 504 -2.80 -17.43 30.53
C LEU A 504 -2.38 -16.01 30.16
N LEU A 505 -3.12 -15.36 29.26
CA LEU A 505 -2.79 -14.01 28.78
C LEU A 505 -2.87 -12.96 29.90
N GLN A 506 -3.81 -13.09 30.84
CA GLN A 506 -3.88 -12.25 32.04
C GLN A 506 -2.68 -12.41 32.98
N SER A 507 -2.00 -13.57 32.93
CA SER A 507 -0.82 -13.86 33.76
C SER A 507 0.49 -13.39 33.15
N VAL A 508 0.52 -13.13 31.84
CA VAL A 508 1.73 -12.69 31.13
C VAL A 508 2.22 -11.36 31.70
N ARG A 509 3.52 -11.30 32.00
CA ARG A 509 4.22 -10.08 32.43
C ARG A 509 5.49 -9.94 31.63
N ASP A 510 5.86 -8.70 31.35
CA ASP A 510 7.18 -8.38 30.80
C ASP A 510 8.25 -8.89 31.77
N PRO A 511 9.21 -9.72 31.32
CA PRO A 511 10.21 -10.32 32.20
C PRO A 511 11.24 -9.31 32.74
N GLU A 512 11.44 -8.18 32.07
CA GLU A 512 12.39 -7.14 32.48
C GLU A 512 11.74 -6.12 33.41
N THR A 513 10.53 -5.67 33.10
CA THR A 513 9.85 -4.59 33.85
C THR A 513 8.85 -5.10 34.88
N GLY A 514 8.32 -6.31 34.69
CA GLY A 514 7.21 -6.86 35.48
C GLY A 514 5.84 -6.27 35.12
N GLU A 515 5.75 -5.45 34.07
CA GLU A 515 4.51 -4.79 33.64
C GLU A 515 3.54 -5.76 32.96
N GLU A 516 2.27 -5.39 32.95
CA GLU A 516 1.24 -6.10 32.19
C GLU A 516 1.38 -5.83 30.69
N VAL A 517 1.33 -6.88 29.88
CA VAL A 517 1.55 -6.79 28.43
C VAL A 517 0.26 -6.50 27.66
N PHE A 518 -0.87 -7.06 28.08
CA PHE A 518 -2.15 -6.95 27.36
C PHE A 518 -3.06 -5.88 27.97
N ASP A 519 -3.75 -5.13 27.10
CA ASP A 519 -4.73 -4.10 27.50
C ASP A 519 -6.16 -4.65 27.43
N ILE A 520 -6.60 -5.07 26.25
CA ILE A 520 -7.89 -5.71 26.05
C ILE A 520 -7.67 -7.22 25.97
N ILE A 521 -8.42 -7.99 26.75
CA ILE A 521 -8.57 -9.44 26.60
C ILE A 521 -10.06 -9.75 26.65
N THR A 522 -10.62 -10.24 25.54
CA THR A 522 -12.06 -10.54 25.43
C THR A 522 -12.31 -11.85 24.70
N ILE A 523 -13.42 -12.48 25.04
CA ILE A 523 -13.93 -13.67 24.35
C ILE A 523 -14.86 -13.27 23.19
N LYS A 524 -14.97 -14.14 22.18
CA LYS A 524 -15.80 -13.92 20.97
C LYS A 524 -17.23 -13.50 21.28
N GLU A 525 -17.84 -14.03 22.32
CA GLU A 525 -19.23 -13.72 22.69
C GLU A 525 -19.42 -12.29 23.20
N MET A 526 -18.33 -11.64 23.64
CA MET A 526 -18.34 -10.29 24.15
C MET A 526 -17.83 -9.27 23.11
N THR A 527 -17.34 -9.71 21.94
CA THR A 527 -16.78 -8.81 20.91
C THR A 527 -17.81 -7.89 20.27
N LYS A 528 -19.11 -8.17 20.45
CA LYS A 528 -20.19 -7.25 20.06
C LYS A 528 -20.06 -5.88 20.73
N ALA A 529 -19.55 -5.82 21.96
CA ALA A 529 -19.31 -4.55 22.66
C ALA A 529 -18.20 -3.71 22.00
N PHE A 530 -17.37 -4.34 21.16
CA PHE A 530 -16.26 -3.73 20.43
C PHE A 530 -16.52 -3.64 18.93
N HIS A 531 -17.76 -3.92 18.49
CA HIS A 531 -18.12 -3.97 17.07
C HIS A 531 -17.30 -4.97 16.22
N LEU A 532 -16.76 -6.01 16.86
CA LEU A 532 -15.97 -7.09 16.24
C LEU A 532 -16.78 -8.40 16.17
N TYR A 533 -18.08 -8.32 15.90
CA TYR A 533 -18.97 -9.49 15.91
C TYR A 533 -18.99 -10.18 14.53
N ASN A 534 -17.97 -10.95 14.20
CA ASN A 534 -17.93 -11.72 12.95
C ASN A 534 -17.54 -13.18 13.15
N GLU A 535 -17.82 -14.04 12.18
CA GLU A 535 -17.32 -15.41 12.18
C GLU A 535 -15.79 -15.44 12.07
N ASN A 536 -15.20 -14.47 11.37
CA ASN A 536 -13.75 -14.30 11.20
C ASN A 536 -13.04 -13.86 12.48
N THR A 537 -13.76 -13.37 13.48
CA THR A 537 -13.18 -12.98 14.77
C THR A 537 -12.72 -14.19 15.57
N GLY A 538 -11.49 -14.15 16.08
CA GLY A 538 -10.94 -15.17 16.99
C GLY A 538 -11.85 -15.48 18.19
N ASP A 539 -11.71 -16.69 18.73
CA ASP A 539 -12.42 -17.15 19.94
C ASP A 539 -12.00 -16.37 21.19
N VAL A 540 -10.75 -15.88 21.19
CA VAL A 540 -10.25 -14.85 22.09
C VAL A 540 -9.61 -13.76 21.22
N PHE A 541 -9.89 -12.50 21.55
CA PHE A 541 -9.27 -11.33 20.93
C PHE A 541 -8.49 -10.57 21.99
N VAL A 542 -7.28 -10.12 21.64
CA VAL A 542 -6.45 -9.30 22.52
C VAL A 542 -5.81 -8.13 21.79
N THR A 543 -5.50 -7.08 22.55
CA THR A 543 -4.54 -6.04 22.18
C THR A 543 -3.48 -5.89 23.26
N THR A 544 -2.28 -5.46 22.89
CA THR A 544 -1.23 -5.13 23.85
C THR A 544 -1.41 -3.73 24.44
N ARG A 545 -0.69 -3.43 25.54
CA ARG A 545 -0.43 -2.07 25.98
C ARG A 545 0.56 -1.40 25.02
N LYS A 546 0.51 -0.06 24.93
CA LYS A 546 1.48 0.73 24.18
C LYS A 546 2.92 0.37 24.58
N GLY A 547 3.81 0.25 23.59
CA GLY A 547 5.19 -0.20 23.78
C GLY A 547 5.45 -1.64 23.33
N TYR A 548 4.39 -2.44 23.19
CA TYR A 548 4.49 -3.85 22.76
C TYR A 548 3.83 -4.06 21.41
N THR A 549 4.46 -4.84 20.53
CA THR A 549 3.87 -5.39 19.29
C THR A 549 3.76 -6.92 19.39
N LEU A 550 2.89 -7.54 18.60
CA LEU A 550 2.71 -9.00 18.58
C LEU A 550 3.28 -9.64 17.32
N SER A 551 3.82 -10.84 17.48
CA SER A 551 4.24 -11.70 16.39
C SER A 551 3.62 -13.09 16.53
N TYR A 552 3.09 -13.61 15.42
CA TYR A 552 2.51 -14.95 15.34
C TYR A 552 3.58 -16.04 15.14
N GLN A 553 4.86 -15.67 14.99
CA GLN A 553 5.91 -16.67 14.81
C GLN A 553 6.00 -17.61 16.02
N TYR A 554 6.25 -18.90 15.74
CA TYR A 554 6.22 -19.99 16.74
C TYR A 554 7.49 -20.84 16.74
N TRP A 555 8.51 -20.40 15.98
CA TRP A 555 9.78 -21.08 15.75
C TRP A 555 10.99 -20.30 16.29
N VAL A 556 10.76 -19.24 17.07
CA VAL A 556 11.82 -18.36 17.60
C VAL A 556 12.38 -18.92 18.92
N GLY A 557 11.55 -19.59 19.71
CA GLY A 557 11.94 -20.21 20.98
C GLY A 557 12.07 -19.26 22.17
N ILE A 558 11.64 -18.01 22.02
CA ILE A 558 11.57 -16.98 23.06
C ILE A 558 10.19 -16.30 23.03
N GLN A 559 9.73 -15.80 24.16
CA GLN A 559 8.44 -15.11 24.25
C GLN A 559 8.54 -13.59 24.01
N PHE A 560 9.71 -13.01 24.27
CA PHE A 560 9.94 -11.56 24.24
C PHE A 560 11.31 -11.26 23.64
N GLU A 561 11.40 -10.19 22.87
CA GLU A 561 12.67 -9.56 22.49
C GLU A 561 12.50 -8.06 22.20
N PRO A 562 13.59 -7.27 22.25
CA PRO A 562 13.55 -5.89 21.77
C PRO A 562 13.14 -5.81 20.31
N SER A 563 12.31 -4.82 19.95
CA SER A 563 11.95 -4.59 18.55
C SER A 563 13.10 -3.99 17.75
N THR A 564 13.21 -4.39 16.49
CA THR A 564 14.17 -3.86 15.50
C THR A 564 13.62 -2.66 14.71
N TYR A 565 12.33 -2.40 14.81
CA TYR A 565 11.63 -1.24 14.25
C TYR A 565 10.89 -0.49 15.38
N TYR A 566 10.34 0.69 15.09
CA TYR A 566 10.08 1.69 16.14
C TYR A 566 8.61 2.13 16.28
N GLY A 567 7.81 2.06 15.22
CA GLY A 567 6.37 2.35 15.25
C GLY A 567 5.51 1.10 15.12
N GLN A 568 4.35 1.09 15.78
CA GLN A 568 3.27 0.15 15.49
C GLN A 568 1.88 0.72 15.80
N HIS A 569 0.84 0.11 15.21
CA HIS A 569 -0.57 0.43 15.43
C HIS A 569 -1.37 -0.86 15.74
N GLY A 570 -2.70 -0.84 15.65
CA GLY A 570 -3.56 -1.97 16.03
C GLY A 570 -3.99 -2.01 17.50
N TYR A 571 -3.58 -1.03 18.31
CA TYR A 571 -4.01 -0.91 19.71
C TYR A 571 -5.49 -0.51 19.84
N ASN A 572 -5.93 -0.34 21.10
CA ASN A 572 -7.16 0.35 21.42
C ASN A 572 -7.20 1.75 20.76
N PRO A 573 -8.15 2.04 19.85
CA PRO A 573 -8.18 3.29 19.07
C PRO A 573 -8.47 4.53 19.94
N LEU A 574 -8.73 4.36 21.24
CA LEU A 574 -8.96 5.46 22.16
C LEU A 574 -7.68 6.05 22.75
N ILE A 575 -6.50 5.45 22.52
CA ILE A 575 -5.24 6.09 22.92
C ILE A 575 -4.92 7.26 21.98
N PRO A 576 -4.41 8.40 22.49
CA PRO A 576 -4.20 9.61 21.69
C PRO A 576 -3.31 9.40 20.46
N GLU A 577 -2.30 8.56 20.57
CA GLU A 577 -1.36 8.25 19.50
C GLU A 577 -2.00 7.63 18.24
N LEU A 578 -3.20 7.06 18.37
CA LEU A 578 -3.93 6.43 17.26
C LEU A 578 -5.08 7.27 16.71
N TYR A 579 -5.21 8.51 17.18
CA TYR A 579 -6.20 9.43 16.65
C TYR A 579 -5.83 9.81 15.22
N ALA A 580 -6.73 9.48 14.30
CA ALA A 580 -6.60 9.70 12.87
C ALA A 580 -6.98 11.13 12.45
N THR A 581 -6.57 11.53 11.25
CA THR A 581 -6.82 12.87 10.70
C THR A 581 -8.15 12.94 9.93
N PHE A 582 -8.79 14.10 9.94
CA PHE A 582 -9.91 14.43 9.04
C PHE A 582 -9.93 15.91 8.70
N ILE A 583 -9.80 16.22 7.41
CA ILE A 583 -9.96 17.55 6.80
C ILE A 583 -10.90 17.40 5.60
N ALA A 584 -11.88 18.28 5.48
CA ALA A 584 -12.76 18.37 4.32
C ALA A 584 -12.74 19.80 3.78
N CYS A 585 -12.65 20.00 2.46
CA CYS A 585 -12.64 21.33 1.85
C CYS A 585 -13.35 21.27 0.49
N GLY A 586 -14.11 22.31 0.14
CA GLY A 586 -14.79 22.39 -1.16
C GLY A 586 -15.91 23.43 -1.16
N PRO A 587 -16.55 23.70 -2.30
CA PRO A 587 -17.55 24.77 -2.43
C PRO A 587 -18.74 24.65 -1.46
N ARG A 588 -19.10 23.41 -1.08
CA ARG A 588 -20.20 23.10 -0.16
C ARG A 588 -19.76 22.84 1.28
N ILE A 589 -18.46 22.95 1.57
CA ILE A 589 -17.92 22.71 2.90
C ILE A 589 -17.76 24.04 3.65
N ARG A 590 -18.20 24.06 4.91
CA ARG A 590 -18.03 25.19 5.83
C ARG A 590 -16.60 25.24 6.33
N HIS A 591 -16.14 26.45 6.63
CA HIS A 591 -14.98 26.62 7.47
C HIS A 591 -15.36 26.45 8.96
N THR A 592 -14.99 25.33 9.57
CA THR A 592 -15.25 25.06 11.01
C THR A 592 -14.38 23.95 11.57
N ILE A 593 -14.06 24.02 12.86
CA ILE A 593 -13.53 22.87 13.60
C ILE A 593 -14.72 22.13 14.24
N ILE A 594 -14.78 20.81 14.08
CA ILE A 594 -15.85 19.97 14.63
C ILE A 594 -15.33 19.05 15.74
N ALA A 595 -16.26 18.57 16.56
CA ALA A 595 -15.96 17.55 17.58
C ALA A 595 -15.43 16.25 16.93
N PRO A 596 -14.77 15.38 17.72
CA PRO A 596 -14.28 14.12 17.20
C PRO A 596 -15.33 13.30 16.44
N ILE A 597 -14.89 12.66 15.37
CA ILE A 597 -15.72 11.80 14.52
C ILE A 597 -15.28 10.33 14.66
N ARG A 598 -16.04 9.42 14.05
CA ARG A 598 -15.61 8.03 13.88
C ARG A 598 -15.29 7.81 12.42
N ILE A 599 -14.33 6.93 12.14
CA ILE A 599 -13.90 6.65 10.78
C ILE A 599 -15.04 6.10 9.88
N ILE A 600 -15.98 5.36 10.48
CA ILE A 600 -17.20 4.88 9.79
C ILE A 600 -18.14 6.00 9.33
N ASP A 601 -18.00 7.22 9.86
CA ASP A 601 -18.81 8.37 9.44
C ASP A 601 -18.36 8.90 8.05
N ILE A 602 -17.22 8.42 7.50
CA ILE A 602 -16.62 8.92 6.26
C ILE A 602 -17.45 8.55 5.02
N ALA A 603 -17.67 7.26 4.70
CA ALA A 603 -18.42 6.87 3.50
C ALA A 603 -19.82 7.51 3.41
N PRO A 604 -20.66 7.53 4.47
CA PRO A 604 -21.95 8.22 4.43
C PRO A 604 -21.82 9.72 4.15
N THR A 605 -20.75 10.36 4.64
CA THR A 605 -20.47 11.78 4.42
C THR A 605 -20.01 12.05 2.99
N VAL A 606 -19.19 11.18 2.41
CA VAL A 606 -18.77 11.23 1.01
C VAL A 606 -19.96 11.01 0.07
N CYS A 607 -20.81 10.01 0.34
CA CYS A 607 -22.06 9.80 -0.39
C CYS A 607 -22.98 11.03 -0.36
N TYR A 608 -23.09 11.69 0.80
CA TYR A 608 -23.84 12.94 0.90
C TYR A 608 -23.23 14.06 0.04
N ALA A 609 -21.90 14.16 -0.03
CA ALA A 609 -21.20 15.08 -0.94
C ALA A 609 -21.38 14.72 -2.43
N LEU A 610 -21.70 13.47 -2.76
CA LEU A 610 -22.05 13.02 -4.12
C LEU A 610 -23.56 13.11 -4.42
N ASN A 611 -24.38 13.48 -3.43
CA ASN A 611 -25.85 13.43 -3.48
C ASN A 611 -26.43 12.04 -3.80
N ILE A 612 -25.79 10.99 -3.29
CA ILE A 612 -26.25 9.60 -3.39
C ILE A 612 -26.58 9.05 -1.99
N PRO A 613 -27.38 7.98 -1.87
CA PRO A 613 -27.58 7.30 -0.58
C PRO A 613 -26.24 6.77 -0.03
N PRO A 614 -26.11 6.61 1.31
CA PRO A 614 -24.97 5.91 1.90
C PRO A 614 -24.97 4.43 1.48
N PRO A 615 -23.82 3.72 1.62
CA PRO A 615 -23.78 2.29 1.35
C PRO A 615 -24.82 1.53 2.17
N ALA A 616 -25.34 0.43 1.61
CA ALA A 616 -26.49 -0.30 2.16
C ALA A 616 -26.29 -0.76 3.61
N ASP A 617 -25.06 -1.16 3.96
CA ASP A 617 -24.70 -1.67 5.29
C ASP A 617 -24.07 -0.61 6.21
N ALA A 618 -24.08 0.66 5.81
CA ALA A 618 -23.44 1.72 6.57
C ALA A 618 -24.09 1.92 7.96
N GLU A 619 -23.25 1.94 8.99
CA GLU A 619 -23.61 2.18 10.39
C GLU A 619 -23.18 3.57 10.88
N GLY A 620 -22.30 4.25 10.14
CA GLY A 620 -21.87 5.61 10.38
C GLY A 620 -22.94 6.65 10.05
N ARG A 621 -22.75 7.86 10.57
CA ARG A 621 -23.65 8.99 10.31
C ARG A 621 -23.05 9.96 9.30
N VAL A 622 -23.92 10.67 8.59
CA VAL A 622 -23.51 11.83 7.79
C VAL A 622 -23.10 12.98 8.71
N LEU A 623 -21.93 13.57 8.46
CA LEU A 623 -21.41 14.73 9.18
C LEU A 623 -22.05 16.05 8.70
N HIS A 624 -23.38 16.18 8.78
CA HIS A 624 -24.13 17.35 8.27
C HIS A 624 -23.60 18.72 8.73
N GLN A 625 -22.93 18.78 9.89
CA GLN A 625 -22.38 20.03 10.42
C GLN A 625 -21.29 20.65 9.52
N ILE A 626 -20.59 19.87 8.69
CA ILE A 626 -19.53 20.37 7.80
C ILE A 626 -20.09 21.01 6.52
N PHE A 627 -21.35 20.73 6.16
CA PHE A 627 -21.93 21.24 4.91
C PHE A 627 -22.62 22.58 5.13
N VAL A 628 -22.51 23.48 4.15
CA VAL A 628 -23.39 24.65 4.06
C VAL A 628 -24.82 24.12 3.85
N HIS A 629 -25.74 24.36 4.81
CA HIS A 629 -27.14 23.93 4.65
C HIS A 629 -27.69 24.42 3.31
N HIS A 630 -28.13 23.50 2.45
CA HIS A 630 -29.13 23.86 1.46
C HIS A 630 -30.42 24.23 2.23
N PRO A 631 -30.99 25.44 2.00
CA PRO A 631 -32.24 25.83 2.60
C PRO A 631 -33.41 24.93 2.23
#